data_AF-A0A946U9U3-F1
#
_entry.id   AF-A0A946U9U3-F1
#
_cell.length_a   1.000
_cell.length_b   1.000
_cell.length_c   1.000
_cell.angle_alpha   90.00
_cell.angle_beta   90.00
_cell.angle_gamma   90.00
#
_symmetry.space_group_name_H-M   'P 1'
#
loop_
_entity.id
_entity.type
_entity.pdbx_description
1 polymer ?
#
loop_
_entity_poly.entity_id
_entity_poly.type
_entity_poly.pdbx_seq_one_letter_code
_entity_poly.pdbx_strand_id
1 'polypeptide(L)'
;MIPRTITLFRTRFLLAVLALVVWAAPVGAAVDLEAMDELTPGEQYRQLSLLMLVTSGTDPALLELLRPIEERQAGSGAPELALDDYVTPLIRIVDQDTLLASAAGLFRYARENSQAIQERLTAIAREHPILISMLDVNEMAADAIIIRNAIADSIEYSDVIDDPAAGERLQAFRGQTIYLRNMMEYNIFQEELASITNEAILDLGGRLDAYQRMFEDDVDPDLIKRRVESAEIMNQQTGSRYEDQAMARNAELLMMLILMESQVR
;
A
#
# COMPACT_ATOMS: atom_id res chain seq x y z
N MET A 1 -67.90 55.44 -23.67
CA MET A 1 -66.88 55.77 -22.66
C MET A 1 -66.84 54.65 -21.62
N ILE A 2 -65.91 53.71 -21.77
CA ILE A 2 -65.51 52.69 -20.79
C ILE A 2 -63.99 52.51 -20.99
N PRO A 3 -63.15 52.53 -19.95
CA PRO A 3 -61.75 52.95 -20.07
C PRO A 3 -60.80 51.87 -20.59
N ARG A 4 -59.90 52.29 -21.49
CA ARG A 4 -58.69 51.59 -21.95
C ARG A 4 -57.59 51.67 -20.90
N THR A 5 -57.59 50.80 -19.90
CA THR A 5 -56.47 50.74 -18.91
C THR A 5 -56.05 49.33 -18.49
N ILE A 6 -56.67 48.28 -19.04
CA ILE A 6 -56.45 46.90 -18.55
C ILE A 6 -55.39 46.12 -19.38
N THR A 7 -55.02 46.59 -20.57
CA THR A 7 -54.11 45.85 -21.47
C THR A 7 -52.62 46.00 -21.14
N LEU A 8 -52.20 47.01 -20.36
CA LEU A 8 -50.78 47.25 -20.06
C LEU A 8 -50.25 46.41 -18.89
N PHE A 9 -51.13 45.88 -18.04
CA PHE A 9 -50.74 45.07 -16.89
C PHE A 9 -50.46 43.61 -17.27
N ARG A 10 -51.13 43.10 -18.31
CA ARG A 10 -50.96 41.72 -18.80
C ARG A 10 -49.61 41.48 -19.49
N THR A 11 -49.09 42.46 -20.23
CA THR A 11 -47.81 42.34 -20.95
C THR A 11 -46.59 42.43 -20.03
N ARG A 12 -46.69 43.16 -18.91
CA ARG A 12 -45.62 43.17 -17.89
C ARG A 12 -45.63 41.93 -17.00
N PHE A 13 -46.81 41.33 -16.77
CA PHE A 13 -46.91 40.06 -16.04
C PHE A 13 -46.36 38.87 -16.87
N LEU A 14 -46.53 38.90 -18.19
CA LEU A 14 -45.97 37.88 -19.09
C LEU A 14 -44.44 37.95 -19.21
N LEU A 15 -43.83 39.13 -19.04
CA LEU A 15 -42.36 39.28 -18.99
C LEU A 15 -41.76 38.95 -17.62
N ALA A 16 -42.53 39.04 -16.54
CA ALA A 16 -42.07 38.66 -15.20
C ALA A 16 -42.15 37.14 -14.94
N VAL A 17 -43.05 36.42 -15.63
CA VAL A 17 -43.14 34.95 -15.52
C VAL A 17 -42.11 34.24 -16.41
N LEU A 18 -41.59 34.88 -17.46
CA LEU A 18 -40.50 34.33 -18.27
C LEU A 18 -39.12 34.46 -17.62
N ALA A 19 -39.00 35.19 -16.51
CA ALA A 19 -37.74 35.42 -15.80
C ALA A 19 -37.53 34.48 -14.60
N LEU A 20 -38.40 33.48 -14.40
CA LEU A 20 -38.40 32.62 -13.21
C LEU A 20 -38.37 31.13 -13.53
N VAL A 21 -37.60 30.70 -14.54
CA VAL A 21 -37.06 29.33 -14.62
C VAL A 21 -35.72 29.37 -15.35
N VAL A 22 -34.75 30.12 -14.82
CA VAL A 22 -33.36 29.64 -14.91
C VAL A 22 -33.26 28.64 -13.77
N TRP A 23 -33.71 27.42 -14.05
CA TRP A 23 -33.33 26.29 -13.23
C TRP A 23 -31.82 26.21 -13.43
N ALA A 24 -31.06 26.69 -12.45
CA ALA A 24 -29.70 26.24 -12.26
C ALA A 24 -29.86 24.74 -12.02
N ALA A 25 -29.82 23.95 -13.09
CA ALA A 25 -29.54 22.54 -12.97
C ALA A 25 -28.26 22.47 -12.13
N PRO A 26 -28.23 21.68 -11.05
CA PRO A 26 -26.95 21.35 -10.49
C PRO A 26 -26.19 20.68 -11.63
N VAL A 27 -25.21 21.38 -12.19
CA VAL A 27 -24.08 20.75 -12.88
C VAL A 27 -23.29 20.10 -11.75
N GLY A 28 -23.92 19.04 -11.20
CA GLY A 28 -23.42 18.20 -10.15
C GLY A 28 -22.54 17.16 -10.80
N ALA A 29 -21.43 16.86 -10.14
CA ALA A 29 -20.45 15.94 -10.64
C ALA A 29 -21.07 14.65 -11.17
N ALA A 30 -20.47 14.05 -12.19
CA ALA A 30 -20.78 12.72 -12.72
C ALA A 30 -20.70 11.58 -11.68
N VAL A 31 -20.49 11.88 -10.40
CA VAL A 31 -20.83 11.00 -9.28
C VAL A 31 -22.32 11.09 -9.03
N ASP A 32 -23.08 10.40 -9.89
CA ASP A 32 -24.50 10.19 -9.67
C ASP A 32 -24.70 9.07 -8.65
N LEU A 33 -25.28 9.40 -7.48
CA LEU A 33 -25.60 8.38 -6.46
C LEU A 33 -26.53 7.30 -7.01
N GLU A 34 -27.38 7.64 -7.98
CA GLU A 34 -28.28 6.69 -8.62
C GLU A 34 -27.50 5.70 -9.51
N ALA A 35 -26.44 6.16 -10.19
CA ALA A 35 -25.54 5.26 -10.92
C ALA A 35 -24.71 4.36 -9.97
N MET A 36 -24.41 4.84 -8.76
CA MET A 36 -23.72 4.03 -7.75
C MET A 36 -24.60 2.91 -7.18
N ASP A 37 -25.93 3.05 -7.20
CA ASP A 37 -26.85 2.02 -6.70
C ASP A 37 -26.79 0.72 -7.52
N GLU A 38 -26.33 0.77 -8.77
CA GLU A 38 -26.18 -0.39 -9.66
C GLU A 38 -24.91 -1.21 -9.38
N LEU A 39 -23.95 -0.65 -8.64
CA LEU A 39 -22.68 -1.29 -8.31
C LEU A 39 -22.82 -2.30 -7.17
N THR A 40 -21.87 -3.24 -7.04
CA THR A 40 -21.86 -4.13 -5.87
C THR A 40 -21.54 -3.35 -4.58
N PRO A 41 -21.99 -3.79 -3.40
CA PRO A 41 -21.71 -3.08 -2.15
C PRO A 41 -20.22 -2.84 -1.88
N GLY A 42 -19.36 -3.76 -2.33
CA GLY A 42 -17.90 -3.60 -2.22
C GLY A 42 -17.36 -2.48 -3.12
N GLU A 43 -17.81 -2.42 -4.39
CA GLU A 43 -17.42 -1.36 -5.34
C GLU A 43 -17.96 0.00 -4.91
N GLN A 44 -19.22 0.06 -4.45
CA GLN A 44 -19.81 1.27 -3.88
C GLN A 44 -18.95 1.80 -2.72
N TYR A 45 -18.58 0.92 -1.79
CA TYR A 45 -17.76 1.31 -0.65
C TYR A 45 -16.37 1.79 -1.08
N ARG A 46 -15.73 1.09 -2.03
CA ARG A 46 -14.41 1.47 -2.57
C ARG A 46 -14.46 2.83 -3.23
N GLN A 47 -15.41 3.08 -4.13
CA GLN A 47 -15.51 4.36 -4.84
C GLN A 47 -15.85 5.52 -3.90
N LEU A 48 -16.79 5.34 -2.97
CA LEU A 48 -17.11 6.38 -1.98
C LEU A 48 -15.92 6.68 -1.06
N SER A 49 -15.19 5.64 -0.65
CA SER A 49 -13.98 5.81 0.17
C SER A 49 -12.86 6.49 -0.61
N LEU A 50 -12.64 6.11 -1.86
CA LEU A 50 -11.67 6.73 -2.76
C LEU A 50 -12.01 8.20 -2.99
N LEU A 51 -13.28 8.54 -3.21
CA LEU A 51 -13.75 9.91 -3.33
C LEU A 51 -13.38 10.70 -2.08
N MET A 52 -13.71 10.19 -0.89
CA MET A 52 -13.39 10.83 0.37
C MET A 52 -11.88 11.04 0.56
N LEU A 53 -11.03 10.10 0.12
CA LEU A 53 -9.57 10.24 0.19
C LEU A 53 -9.05 11.29 -0.78
N VAL A 54 -9.55 11.31 -2.01
CA VAL A 54 -9.18 12.29 -3.04
C VAL A 54 -9.59 13.70 -2.64
N THR A 55 -10.77 13.86 -2.02
CA THR A 55 -11.29 15.17 -1.61
C THR A 55 -10.89 15.56 -0.18
N SER A 56 -10.21 14.68 0.56
CA SER A 56 -9.81 14.96 1.94
C SER A 56 -8.86 16.16 2.02
N GLY A 57 -9.15 17.08 2.94
CA GLY A 57 -8.33 18.27 3.15
C GLY A 57 -8.34 19.28 1.98
N THR A 58 -9.29 19.16 1.04
CA THR A 58 -9.50 20.16 0.00
C THR A 58 -10.12 21.43 0.61
N ASP A 59 -9.38 22.54 0.57
CA ASP A 59 -9.84 23.84 1.05
C ASP A 59 -10.86 24.46 0.06
N PRO A 60 -11.96 25.11 0.53
CA PRO A 60 -12.75 26.03 -0.31
C PRO A 60 -11.92 26.92 -1.24
N ALA A 61 -10.76 27.39 -0.79
CA ALA A 61 -9.87 28.21 -1.60
C ALA A 61 -9.37 27.49 -2.88
N LEU A 62 -9.18 26.16 -2.83
CA LEU A 62 -8.82 25.38 -4.02
C LEU A 62 -9.99 25.27 -5.01
N LEU A 63 -11.23 25.17 -4.53
CA LEU A 63 -12.41 25.20 -5.40
C LEU A 63 -12.57 26.55 -6.11
N GLU A 64 -12.34 27.65 -5.39
CA GLU A 64 -12.35 28.99 -5.99
C GLU A 64 -11.28 29.15 -7.07
N LEU A 65 -10.13 28.49 -6.91
CA LEU A 65 -9.05 28.50 -7.91
C LEU A 65 -9.47 27.80 -9.21
N LEU A 66 -10.26 26.73 -9.11
CA LEU A 66 -10.67 25.92 -10.26
C LEU A 66 -11.92 26.44 -10.97
N ARG A 67 -12.66 27.38 -10.37
CA ARG A 67 -13.89 27.96 -10.95
C ARG A 67 -13.73 28.45 -12.41
N PRO A 68 -12.66 29.17 -12.79
CA PRO A 68 -12.49 29.62 -14.17
C PRO A 68 -12.39 28.47 -15.18
N ILE A 69 -11.86 27.32 -14.77
CA ILE A 69 -11.75 26.13 -15.62
C ILE A 69 -13.13 25.47 -15.78
N GLU A 70 -13.89 25.36 -14.69
CA GLU A 70 -15.26 24.83 -14.74
C GLU A 70 -16.16 25.67 -15.66
N GLU A 71 -16.04 27.01 -15.61
CA GLU A 71 -16.79 27.91 -16.48
C GLU A 71 -16.43 27.73 -17.95
N ARG A 72 -15.14 27.52 -18.27
CA ARG A 72 -14.69 27.20 -19.63
C ARG A 72 -15.23 25.86 -20.10
N GLN A 73 -15.19 24.84 -19.25
CA GLN A 73 -15.62 23.50 -19.58
C GLN A 73 -17.14 23.36 -19.72
N ALA A 74 -17.92 24.11 -18.94
CA ALA A 74 -19.37 24.16 -19.09
C ALA A 74 -19.80 24.60 -20.51
N GLY A 75 -18.95 25.35 -21.22
CA GLY A 75 -19.16 25.74 -22.61
C GLY A 75 -18.63 24.74 -23.65
N SER A 76 -17.77 23.79 -23.28
CA SER A 76 -17.11 22.87 -24.22
C SER A 76 -17.93 21.59 -24.50
N GLY A 77 -18.84 21.23 -23.60
CA GLY A 77 -19.68 20.03 -23.74
C GLY A 77 -18.91 18.71 -23.64
N ALA A 78 -17.67 18.74 -23.15
CA ALA A 78 -16.87 17.52 -22.97
C ALA A 78 -17.40 16.67 -21.81
N PRO A 79 -17.28 15.34 -21.92
CA PRO A 79 -17.77 14.42 -20.90
C PRO A 79 -17.01 14.61 -19.59
N GLU A 80 -17.75 14.52 -18.48
CA GLU A 80 -17.19 14.54 -17.13
C GLU A 80 -16.66 13.16 -16.76
N LEU A 81 -15.50 13.12 -16.09
CA LEU A 81 -14.78 11.89 -15.80
C LEU A 81 -15.34 11.17 -14.56
N ALA A 82 -15.47 9.85 -14.64
CA ALA A 82 -15.78 9.03 -13.47
C ALA A 82 -14.52 8.84 -12.61
N LEU A 83 -14.71 8.54 -11.32
CA LEU A 83 -13.59 8.37 -10.38
C LEU A 83 -12.61 7.26 -10.81
N ASP A 84 -13.13 6.16 -11.37
CA ASP A 84 -12.31 5.05 -11.86
C ASP A 84 -11.45 5.44 -13.09
N ASP A 85 -11.89 6.41 -13.89
CA ASP A 85 -11.14 6.87 -15.06
C ASP A 85 -9.81 7.53 -14.65
N TYR A 86 -9.76 8.14 -13.46
CA TYR A 86 -8.56 8.79 -12.93
C TYR A 86 -7.45 7.82 -12.53
N VAL A 87 -7.77 6.56 -12.24
CA VAL A 87 -6.77 5.54 -11.88
C VAL A 87 -6.13 4.94 -13.14
N THR A 88 -6.79 5.07 -14.29
CA THR A 88 -6.28 4.51 -15.54
C THR A 88 -5.14 5.37 -16.12
N PRO A 89 -4.18 4.78 -16.85
CA PRO A 89 -3.18 5.56 -17.58
C PRO A 89 -3.77 6.56 -18.59
N LEU A 90 -5.01 6.34 -19.03
CA LEU A 90 -5.69 7.20 -20.00
C LEU A 90 -5.94 8.61 -19.46
N ILE A 91 -6.06 8.79 -18.14
CA ILE A 91 -6.22 10.11 -17.52
C ILE A 91 -5.09 11.07 -17.91
N ARG A 92 -3.88 10.55 -18.15
CA ARG A 92 -2.70 11.35 -18.52
C ARG A 92 -2.77 11.91 -19.94
N ILE A 93 -3.70 11.40 -20.77
CA ILE A 93 -3.91 11.82 -22.16
C ILE A 93 -5.12 12.76 -22.26
N VAL A 94 -5.95 12.82 -21.21
CA VAL A 94 -7.10 13.72 -21.17
C VAL A 94 -6.62 15.17 -21.14
N ASP A 95 -7.39 16.04 -21.78
CA ASP A 95 -7.16 17.47 -21.76
C ASP A 95 -7.19 18.02 -20.31
N GLN A 96 -6.26 18.91 -20.02
CA GLN A 96 -6.02 19.45 -18.68
C GLN A 96 -7.23 20.18 -18.11
N ASP A 97 -7.93 20.98 -18.92
CA ASP A 97 -9.14 21.70 -18.49
C ASP A 97 -10.25 20.70 -18.17
N THR A 98 -10.36 19.61 -18.93
CA THR A 98 -11.33 18.52 -18.66
C THR A 98 -11.03 17.80 -17.35
N LEU A 99 -9.76 17.47 -17.07
CA LEU A 99 -9.34 16.83 -15.83
C LEU A 99 -9.65 17.72 -14.61
N LEU A 100 -9.27 18.99 -14.69
CA LEU A 100 -9.41 19.95 -13.60
C LEU A 100 -10.87 20.35 -13.35
N ALA A 101 -11.67 20.53 -14.41
CA ALA A 101 -13.10 20.76 -14.28
C ALA A 101 -13.80 19.57 -13.62
N SER A 102 -13.50 18.35 -14.06
CA SER A 102 -14.06 17.13 -13.47
C SER A 102 -13.63 16.99 -12.00
N ALA A 103 -12.37 17.30 -11.67
CA ALA A 103 -11.87 17.26 -10.29
C ALA A 103 -12.57 18.30 -9.39
N ALA A 104 -12.82 19.50 -9.90
CA ALA A 104 -13.56 20.54 -9.20
C ALA A 104 -15.02 20.12 -8.94
N GLY A 105 -15.65 19.44 -9.92
CA GLY A 105 -16.92 18.75 -9.76
C GLY A 105 -16.89 17.76 -8.59
N LEU A 106 -15.94 16.82 -8.60
CA LEU A 106 -15.77 15.82 -7.52
C LEU A 106 -15.61 16.47 -6.14
N PHE A 107 -14.76 17.50 -6.04
CA PHE A 107 -14.53 18.22 -4.79
C PHE A 107 -15.79 18.92 -4.28
N ARG A 108 -16.56 19.55 -5.16
CA ARG A 108 -17.81 20.20 -4.81
C ARG A 108 -18.84 19.18 -4.35
N TYR A 109 -19.01 18.12 -5.15
CA TYR A 109 -19.96 17.05 -4.86
C TYR A 109 -19.67 16.38 -3.51
N ALA A 110 -18.42 15.98 -3.25
CA ALA A 110 -18.03 15.34 -2.00
C ALA A 110 -18.25 16.26 -0.80
N ARG A 111 -18.05 17.56 -0.97
CA ARG A 111 -18.29 18.55 0.07
C ARG A 111 -19.77 18.71 0.38
N GLU A 112 -20.60 18.89 -0.65
CA GLU A 112 -22.05 19.08 -0.52
C GLU A 112 -22.75 17.82 0.01
N ASN A 113 -22.23 16.64 -0.32
CA ASN A 113 -22.84 15.34 0.05
C ASN A 113 -22.05 14.59 1.13
N SER A 114 -21.10 15.23 1.80
CA SER A 114 -20.18 14.58 2.76
C SER A 114 -20.90 13.74 3.83
N GLN A 115 -21.98 14.27 4.41
CA GLN A 115 -22.76 13.54 5.40
C GLN A 115 -23.46 12.32 4.81
N ALA A 116 -24.10 12.46 3.64
CA ALA A 116 -24.80 11.37 2.96
C ALA A 116 -23.83 10.24 2.57
N ILE A 117 -22.64 10.60 2.07
CA ILE A 117 -21.57 9.65 1.75
C ILE A 117 -21.13 8.88 3.00
N GLN A 118 -20.92 9.56 4.13
CA GLN A 118 -20.51 8.92 5.38
C GLN A 118 -21.60 7.99 5.95
N GLU A 119 -22.86 8.41 5.91
CA GLU A 119 -23.99 7.58 6.34
C GLU A 119 -24.08 6.30 5.50
N ARG A 120 -23.90 6.42 4.18
CA ARG A 120 -23.92 5.29 3.25
C ARG A 120 -22.73 4.34 3.46
N LEU A 121 -21.51 4.87 3.58
CA LEU A 121 -20.32 4.08 3.93
C LEU A 121 -20.53 3.30 5.24
N THR A 122 -21.11 3.97 6.25
CA THR A 122 -21.40 3.34 7.56
C THR A 122 -22.46 2.25 7.45
N ALA A 123 -23.51 2.47 6.65
CA ALA A 123 -24.54 1.48 6.39
C ALA A 123 -23.95 0.23 5.71
N ILE A 124 -23.21 0.42 4.62
CA ILE A 124 -22.56 -0.68 3.89
C ILE A 124 -21.59 -1.44 4.78
N ALA A 125 -20.75 -0.74 5.56
CA ALA A 125 -19.80 -1.39 6.47
C ALA A 125 -20.49 -2.21 7.57
N ARG A 126 -21.66 -1.77 8.04
CA ARG A 126 -22.46 -2.50 9.03
C ARG A 126 -23.13 -3.74 8.43
N GLU A 127 -23.62 -3.63 7.21
CA GLU A 127 -24.34 -4.71 6.51
C GLU A 127 -23.39 -5.75 5.94
N HIS A 128 -22.18 -5.34 5.54
CA HIS A 128 -21.22 -6.18 4.83
C HIS A 128 -19.80 -6.14 5.42
N PRO A 129 -19.61 -6.44 6.72
CA PRO A 129 -18.32 -6.28 7.40
C PRO A 129 -17.19 -7.14 6.79
N ILE A 130 -17.51 -8.33 6.30
CA ILE A 130 -16.52 -9.23 5.68
C ILE A 130 -16.02 -8.66 4.35
N LEU A 131 -16.92 -8.15 3.50
CA LEU A 131 -16.54 -7.53 2.23
C LEU A 131 -15.61 -6.34 2.46
N ILE A 132 -15.92 -5.51 3.45
CA ILE A 132 -15.09 -4.35 3.78
C ILE A 132 -13.73 -4.77 4.33
N SER A 133 -13.66 -5.83 5.15
CA SER A 133 -12.38 -6.32 5.66
C SER A 133 -11.43 -6.89 4.61
N MET A 134 -11.96 -7.26 3.44
CA MET A 134 -11.15 -7.76 2.32
C MET A 134 -10.64 -6.65 1.39
N LEU A 135 -11.10 -5.41 1.56
CA LEU A 135 -10.62 -4.28 0.77
C LEU A 135 -9.19 -3.92 1.17
N ASP A 136 -8.33 -3.77 0.17
CA ASP A 136 -6.98 -3.26 0.38
C ASP A 136 -7.03 -1.73 0.54
N VAL A 137 -6.90 -1.29 1.80
CA VAL A 137 -6.88 0.13 2.16
C VAL A 137 -5.62 0.82 1.62
N ASN A 138 -4.50 0.10 1.50
CA ASN A 138 -3.24 0.65 1.00
C ASN A 138 -3.32 0.84 -0.53
N GLU A 139 -3.91 -0.10 -1.26
CA GLU A 139 -4.16 0.05 -2.71
C GLU A 139 -5.06 1.28 -2.98
N MET A 140 -6.14 1.43 -2.21
CA MET A 140 -7.03 2.58 -2.35
C MET A 140 -6.35 3.91 -1.98
N ALA A 141 -5.48 3.92 -0.96
CA ALA A 141 -4.68 5.09 -0.63
C ALA A 141 -3.67 5.42 -1.74
N ALA A 142 -3.06 4.41 -2.36
CA ALA A 142 -2.16 4.59 -3.50
C ALA A 142 -2.90 5.19 -4.70
N ASP A 143 -4.08 4.69 -5.03
CA ASP A 143 -4.95 5.24 -6.08
C ASP A 143 -5.26 6.72 -5.79
N ALA A 144 -5.71 7.05 -4.57
CA ALA A 144 -5.98 8.43 -4.17
C ALA A 144 -4.74 9.33 -4.33
N ILE A 145 -3.55 8.85 -3.97
CA ILE A 145 -2.29 9.59 -4.14
C ILE A 145 -1.99 9.85 -5.62
N ILE A 146 -2.22 8.88 -6.50
CA ILE A 146 -2.03 9.05 -7.95
C ILE A 146 -2.96 10.14 -8.49
N ILE A 147 -4.25 10.06 -8.16
CA ILE A 147 -5.26 11.03 -8.60
C ILE A 147 -4.91 12.43 -8.11
N ARG A 148 -4.59 12.57 -6.82
CA ARG A 148 -4.23 13.86 -6.22
C ARG A 148 -2.96 14.46 -6.83
N ASN A 149 -1.96 13.65 -7.16
CA ASN A 149 -0.77 14.14 -7.87
C ASN A 149 -1.10 14.58 -9.29
N ALA A 150 -1.90 13.82 -10.03
CA ALA A 150 -2.34 14.20 -11.37
C ALA A 150 -3.08 15.54 -11.38
N ILE A 151 -3.97 15.76 -10.40
CA ILE A 151 -4.66 17.05 -10.22
C ILE A 151 -3.67 18.16 -9.87
N ALA A 152 -2.76 17.93 -8.92
CA ALA A 152 -1.79 18.93 -8.49
C ALA A 152 -0.85 19.34 -9.63
N ASP A 153 -0.36 18.38 -10.40
CA ASP A 153 0.50 18.62 -11.56
C ASP A 153 -0.28 19.33 -12.67
N SER A 154 -1.54 18.96 -12.88
CA SER A 154 -2.42 19.68 -13.81
C SER A 154 -2.65 21.13 -13.36
N ILE A 155 -2.79 21.43 -12.07
CA ILE A 155 -2.88 22.82 -11.61
C ILE A 155 -1.59 23.57 -11.90
N GLU A 156 -0.43 22.96 -11.64
CA GLU A 156 0.88 23.59 -11.81
C GLU A 156 1.18 24.00 -13.26
N TYR A 157 0.70 23.23 -14.25
CA TYR A 157 0.89 23.53 -15.67
C TYR A 157 -0.26 24.34 -16.30
N SER A 158 -1.26 24.76 -15.52
CA SER A 158 -2.44 25.47 -16.04
C SER A 158 -2.31 26.98 -15.86
N ASP A 159 -3.13 27.74 -16.57
CA ASP A 159 -3.24 29.19 -16.44
C ASP A 159 -3.78 29.64 -15.07
N VAL A 160 -4.44 28.77 -14.30
CA VAL A 160 -4.87 29.13 -12.93
C VAL A 160 -3.69 29.28 -11.95
N ILE A 161 -2.49 28.79 -12.28
CA ILE A 161 -1.30 28.99 -11.44
C ILE A 161 -0.86 30.46 -11.37
N ASP A 162 -1.31 31.29 -12.32
CA ASP A 162 -0.99 32.72 -12.37
C ASP A 162 -1.72 33.53 -11.27
N ASP A 163 -2.70 32.94 -10.59
CA ASP A 163 -3.30 33.54 -9.38
C ASP A 163 -2.24 33.60 -8.26
N PRO A 164 -1.96 34.77 -7.66
CA PRO A 164 -0.98 34.92 -6.58
C PRO A 164 -1.21 34.00 -5.37
N ALA A 165 -2.45 33.57 -5.12
CA ALA A 165 -2.81 32.64 -4.05
C ALA A 165 -2.76 31.17 -4.48
N ALA A 166 -2.56 30.86 -5.76
CA ALA A 166 -2.52 29.49 -6.29
C ALA A 166 -1.39 28.67 -5.65
N GLY A 167 -0.21 29.26 -5.51
CA GLY A 167 0.96 28.57 -4.95
C GLY A 167 0.75 28.05 -3.54
N GLU A 168 0.17 28.87 -2.65
CA GLU A 168 -0.14 28.47 -1.27
C GLU A 168 -1.21 27.36 -1.23
N ARG A 169 -2.28 27.52 -2.02
CA ARG A 169 -3.38 26.54 -2.11
C ARG A 169 -2.90 25.19 -2.64
N LEU A 170 -2.06 25.20 -3.68
CA LEU A 170 -1.45 24.00 -4.25
C LEU A 170 -0.51 23.33 -3.25
N GLN A 171 0.29 24.11 -2.50
CA GLN A 171 1.16 23.57 -1.45
C GLN A 171 0.35 22.91 -0.32
N ALA A 172 -0.74 23.51 0.12
CA ALA A 172 -1.62 22.91 1.11
C ALA A 172 -2.21 21.59 0.61
N PHE A 173 -2.66 21.54 -0.65
CA PHE A 173 -3.18 20.33 -1.27
C PHE A 173 -2.11 19.22 -1.39
N ARG A 174 -0.89 19.56 -1.84
CA ARG A 174 0.25 18.64 -1.88
C ARG A 174 0.66 18.16 -0.48
N GLY A 175 0.59 19.03 0.53
CA GLY A 175 0.86 18.67 1.93
C GLY A 175 -0.08 17.57 2.45
N GLN A 176 -1.37 17.65 2.11
CA GLN A 176 -2.34 16.59 2.43
C GLN A 176 -2.07 15.28 1.69
N THR A 177 -1.62 15.36 0.43
CA THR A 177 -1.20 14.16 -0.32
C THR A 177 0.02 13.49 0.30
N ILE A 178 1.00 14.28 0.79
CA ILE A 178 2.16 13.76 1.52
C ILE A 178 1.73 13.10 2.83
N TYR A 179 0.80 13.72 3.57
CA TYR A 179 0.27 13.13 4.80
C TYR A 179 -0.37 11.76 4.54
N LEU A 180 -1.21 11.65 3.51
CA LEU A 180 -1.83 10.38 3.11
C LEU A 180 -0.77 9.33 2.74
N ARG A 181 0.26 9.71 1.98
CA ARG A 181 1.38 8.83 1.65
C ARG A 181 2.11 8.34 2.90
N ASN A 182 2.43 9.24 3.82
CA ASN A 182 3.14 8.87 5.05
C ASN A 182 2.32 7.90 5.91
N MET A 183 1.00 8.06 5.97
CA MET A 183 0.13 7.11 6.67
C MET A 183 0.14 5.72 6.02
N MET A 184 0.03 5.67 4.69
CA MET A 184 0.09 4.41 3.93
C MET A 184 1.45 3.73 4.11
N GLU A 185 2.55 4.47 3.95
CA GLU A 185 3.91 3.96 4.15
C GLU A 185 4.12 3.45 5.58
N TYR A 186 3.55 4.14 6.58
CA TYR A 186 3.59 3.68 7.96
C TYR A 186 2.85 2.35 8.16
N ASN A 187 1.67 2.18 7.55
CA ASN A 187 0.92 0.92 7.63
C ASN A 187 1.69 -0.24 7.00
N ILE A 188 2.24 -0.03 5.80
CA ILE A 188 3.08 -1.03 5.10
C ILE A 188 4.28 -1.40 5.98
N PHE A 189 4.95 -0.41 6.57
CA PHE A 189 6.07 -0.65 7.47
C PHE A 189 5.66 -1.46 8.72
N GLN A 190 4.46 -1.24 9.28
CA GLN A 190 3.97 -2.07 10.39
C GLN A 190 3.73 -3.53 9.97
N GLU A 191 3.19 -3.76 8.77
CA GLU A 191 2.99 -5.11 8.23
C GLU A 191 4.34 -5.83 8.00
N GLU A 192 5.33 -5.12 7.46
CA GLU A 192 6.69 -5.63 7.29
C GLU A 192 7.34 -5.99 8.63
N LEU A 193 7.22 -5.11 9.63
CA LEU A 193 7.72 -5.39 10.98
C LEU A 193 7.05 -6.61 11.60
N ALA A 194 5.74 -6.77 11.42
CA ALA A 194 5.01 -7.94 11.91
C ALA A 194 5.49 -9.22 11.23
N SER A 195 5.72 -9.18 9.92
CA SER A 195 6.28 -10.29 9.14
C SER A 195 7.67 -10.69 9.63
N ILE A 196 8.59 -9.73 9.74
CA ILE A 196 9.96 -9.96 10.25
C ILE A 196 9.94 -10.51 11.67
N THR A 197 9.05 -9.98 12.53
CA THR A 197 8.90 -10.47 13.90
C THR A 197 8.45 -11.92 13.92
N ASN A 198 7.49 -12.29 13.07
CA ASN A 198 7.02 -13.67 12.97
C ASN A 198 8.13 -14.61 12.47
N GLU A 199 8.92 -14.20 11.48
CA GLU A 199 10.07 -14.95 10.99
C GLU A 199 11.13 -15.14 12.10
N ALA A 200 11.44 -14.08 12.85
CA ALA A 200 12.38 -14.15 13.96
C ALA A 200 11.89 -15.06 15.10
N ILE A 201 10.59 -15.08 15.39
CA ILE A 201 9.99 -16.00 16.36
C ILE A 201 10.17 -17.45 15.92
N LEU A 202 9.94 -17.76 14.64
CA LEU A 202 10.11 -19.10 14.10
C LEU A 202 11.58 -19.55 14.13
N ASP A 203 12.51 -18.68 13.73
CA ASP A 203 13.96 -18.98 13.78
C ASP A 203 14.43 -19.22 15.23
N LEU A 204 14.04 -18.33 16.16
CA LEU A 204 14.40 -18.48 17.56
C LEU A 204 13.80 -19.76 18.16
N GLY A 205 12.54 -20.08 17.85
CA GLY A 205 11.89 -21.32 18.26
C GLY A 205 12.64 -22.56 17.76
N GLY A 206 13.06 -22.57 16.50
CA GLY A 206 13.87 -23.64 15.93
C GLY A 206 15.25 -23.78 16.59
N ARG A 207 15.91 -22.65 16.89
CA ARG A 207 17.20 -22.66 17.61
C ARG A 207 17.04 -23.16 19.04
N LEU A 208 16.01 -22.74 19.76
CA LEU A 208 15.73 -23.20 21.13
C LEU A 208 15.40 -24.70 21.17
N ASP A 209 14.60 -25.20 20.23
CA ASP A 209 14.33 -26.63 20.07
C ASP A 209 15.61 -27.43 19.78
N ALA A 210 16.50 -26.90 18.93
CA ALA A 210 17.81 -27.52 18.67
C ALA A 210 18.71 -27.54 19.93
N TYR A 211 18.74 -26.46 20.71
CA TYR A 211 19.47 -26.44 21.99
C TYR A 211 18.86 -27.42 22.99
N GLN A 212 17.53 -27.50 23.07
CA GLN A 212 16.84 -28.44 23.94
C GLN A 212 17.18 -29.89 23.58
N ARG A 213 17.14 -30.26 22.29
CA ARG A 213 17.60 -31.60 21.84
C ARG A 213 19.06 -31.88 22.21
N MET A 214 19.95 -30.89 22.09
CA MET A 214 21.35 -31.07 22.48
C MET A 214 21.51 -31.33 23.99
N PHE A 215 20.61 -30.83 24.83
CA PHE A 215 20.62 -31.08 26.28
C PHE A 215 19.82 -32.33 26.69
N GLU A 216 18.78 -32.70 25.94
CA GLU A 216 17.90 -33.85 26.22
C GLU A 216 18.34 -35.16 25.58
N ASP A 217 19.08 -35.13 24.44
CA ASP A 217 19.77 -36.32 23.94
C ASP A 217 20.88 -36.68 24.93
N ASP A 218 20.53 -37.54 25.89
CA ASP A 218 21.49 -38.19 26.78
C ASP A 218 22.56 -38.88 25.92
N VAL A 219 23.79 -38.37 25.97
CA VAL A 219 24.92 -38.97 25.28
C VAL A 219 25.10 -40.38 25.85
N ASP A 220 24.79 -41.41 25.06
CA ASP A 220 24.81 -42.82 25.48
C ASP A 220 26.14 -43.15 26.19
N PRO A 221 26.14 -43.30 27.54
CA PRO A 221 27.36 -43.51 28.30
C PRO A 221 28.02 -44.84 27.93
N ASP A 222 27.25 -45.83 27.45
CA ASP A 222 27.77 -47.12 26.99
C ASP A 222 28.46 -47.00 25.63
N LEU A 223 28.08 -46.05 24.78
CA LEU A 223 28.80 -45.77 23.53
C LEU A 223 30.17 -45.13 23.81
N ILE A 224 30.22 -44.18 24.75
CA ILE A 224 31.49 -43.59 25.19
C ILE A 224 32.40 -44.66 25.79
N LYS A 225 31.86 -45.48 26.71
CA LYS A 225 32.62 -46.55 27.35
C LYS A 225 33.21 -47.53 26.33
N ARG A 226 32.41 -47.97 25.35
CA ARG A 226 32.88 -48.85 24.27
C ARG A 226 33.98 -48.20 23.42
N ARG A 227 33.92 -46.90 23.15
CA ARG A 227 34.96 -46.19 22.40
C ARG A 227 36.25 -46.06 23.19
N VAL A 228 36.16 -45.78 24.50
CA VAL A 228 37.33 -45.72 25.39
C VAL A 228 37.99 -47.10 25.49
N GLU A 229 37.21 -48.17 25.73
CA GLU A 229 37.72 -49.54 25.77
C GLU A 229 38.37 -49.95 24.45
N SER A 230 37.77 -49.59 23.30
CA SER A 230 38.35 -49.87 21.98
C SER A 230 39.67 -49.12 21.76
N ALA A 231 39.77 -47.87 22.19
CA ALA A 231 41.00 -47.09 22.10
C ALA A 231 42.11 -47.65 23.01
N GLU A 232 41.75 -48.13 24.20
CA GLU A 232 42.69 -48.77 25.12
C GLU A 232 43.23 -50.09 24.55
N ILE A 233 42.36 -50.93 23.97
CA ILE A 233 42.75 -52.17 23.28
C ILE A 233 43.67 -51.87 22.09
N MET A 234 43.36 -50.86 21.27
CA MET A 234 44.21 -50.46 20.15
C MET A 234 45.58 -49.97 20.61
N ASN A 235 45.66 -49.20 21.69
CA ASN A 235 46.93 -48.75 22.26
C ASN A 235 47.75 -49.92 22.82
N GLN A 236 47.13 -50.86 23.52
CA GLN A 236 47.82 -52.05 24.04
C GLN A 236 48.35 -52.94 22.91
N GLN A 237 47.55 -53.19 21.87
CA GLN A 237 47.97 -53.95 20.69
C GLN A 237 49.09 -53.25 19.90
N THR A 238 49.08 -51.93 19.88
CA THR A 238 50.13 -51.14 19.24
C THR A 238 51.43 -51.23 20.05
N GLY A 239 51.35 -51.11 21.38
CA GLY A 239 52.50 -51.28 22.28
C GLY A 239 53.15 -52.66 22.16
N SER A 240 52.35 -53.74 22.22
CA SER A 240 52.89 -55.11 22.11
C SER A 240 53.55 -55.38 20.75
N ARG A 241 52.97 -54.88 19.65
CA ARG A 241 53.58 -54.97 18.33
C ARG A 241 54.93 -54.24 18.24
N TYR A 242 55.06 -53.09 18.89
CA TYR A 242 56.34 -52.38 18.94
C TYR A 242 57.39 -53.15 19.76
N GLU A 243 56.99 -53.77 20.86
CA GLU A 243 57.88 -54.63 21.67
C GLU A 243 58.36 -55.86 20.89
N ASP A 244 57.44 -56.57 20.22
CA ASP A 244 57.77 -57.75 19.40
C ASP A 244 58.73 -57.38 18.26
N GLN A 245 58.50 -56.25 17.58
CA GLN A 245 59.39 -55.78 16.51
C GLN A 245 60.76 -55.34 17.04
N ALA A 246 60.82 -54.74 18.24
CA ALA A 246 62.08 -54.37 18.87
C ALA A 246 62.89 -55.61 19.27
N MET A 247 62.24 -56.67 19.80
CA MET A 247 62.90 -57.94 20.11
C MET A 247 63.43 -58.63 18.84
N ALA A 248 62.64 -58.67 17.77
CA ALA A 248 63.06 -59.25 16.49
C ALA A 248 64.29 -58.53 15.91
N ARG A 249 64.29 -57.19 15.90
CA ARG A 249 65.44 -56.40 15.45
C ARG A 249 66.68 -56.60 16.32
N ASN A 250 66.53 -56.71 17.64
CA ASN A 250 67.65 -57.02 18.53
C ASN A 250 68.22 -58.41 18.26
N ALA A 251 67.38 -59.41 17.99
CA ALA A 251 67.83 -60.74 17.61
C ALA A 251 68.60 -60.76 16.28
N GLU A 252 68.13 -60.00 15.27
CA GLU A 252 68.83 -59.83 14.00
C GLU A 252 70.19 -59.15 14.18
N LEU A 253 70.27 -58.08 14.99
CA LEU A 253 71.52 -57.40 15.29
C LEU A 253 72.51 -58.31 16.01
N LEU A 254 72.05 -59.11 16.98
CA LEU A 254 72.90 -60.10 17.68
C LEU A 254 73.41 -61.19 16.72
N MET A 255 72.57 -61.68 15.82
CA MET A 255 72.99 -62.67 14.82
C MET A 255 74.00 -62.10 13.83
N MET A 256 73.83 -60.84 13.42
CA MET A 256 74.80 -60.13 12.58
C MET A 256 76.13 -59.93 13.30
N LEU A 257 76.11 -59.57 14.59
CA LEU A 257 77.30 -59.45 15.43
C LEU A 257 78.05 -60.78 15.57
N ILE A 258 77.33 -61.88 15.82
CA ILE A 258 77.92 -63.24 15.90
C ILE A 258 78.52 -63.65 14.55
N LEU A 259 77.83 -63.37 13.43
CA LEU A 259 78.35 -63.64 12.09
C LEU A 259 79.61 -62.81 11.79
N MET A 260 79.63 -61.54 12.17
CA MET A 260 80.82 -60.69 12.03
C MET A 260 81.98 -61.16 12.92
N GLU A 261 81.73 -61.57 14.17
CA GLU A 261 82.77 -62.15 15.03
C GLU A 261 83.28 -63.50 14.50
N SER A 262 82.43 -64.30 13.84
CA SER A 262 82.83 -65.56 13.21
C SER A 262 83.74 -65.37 11.98
N GLN A 263 83.72 -64.17 11.36
CA GLN A 263 84.57 -63.82 10.22
C GLN A 263 85.93 -63.21 10.63
N VAL A 264 86.18 -63.00 11.92
CA VAL A 264 87.43 -62.41 12.45
C VAL A 264 88.40 -63.48 12.99
N ARG A 265 88.21 -64.76 12.66
CA ARG A 265 89.17 -65.84 12.92
C ARG A 265 89.84 -66.37 11.66
#